data_AF-A0A1M3LJY8-F1
#
_entry.id   AF-A0A1M3LJY8-F1
#
_cell.length_a   1.000
_cell.length_b   1.000
_cell.length_c   1.000
_cell.angle_alpha   90.00
_cell.angle_beta   90.00
_cell.angle_gamma   90.00
#
_symmetry.space_group_name_H-M   'P 1'
#
loop_
_entity.id
_entity.type
_entity.pdbx_description
1 polymer ?
#
loop_
_entity_poly.entity_id
_entity_poly.type
_entity_poly.pdbx_seq_one_letter_code
_entity_poly.pdbx_strand_id
1 'polypeptide(L)'
;MPEESRFGTEMRGYRREDVDRSIAALRAELDRAAAERTNAQREVQRLLAVNEDLQAELDEIGRPTYAGLGSRLESTLRIAEEQATRLIGQADIDAERLRASATAEAEAVRKEAERIAERRIAEATSRAEALVATATADAEALRGGARHDAELAVATARQEAETRRGAAATEAAELRATAQREAAAGIAAAQREAAELRTAAERTAAEAARDAEASAREAEHGRAAFASEDAAARGTLGRDLAVGRAELERELAAGRAELAAEQEHARRSGAEEMAAARAAHDAALAAEPAVQDRALAAERTRLADELAAERARLAAETADGRRRLETEVETRTAALAAEVADARAALAAEQDAARAAVERELAAARTAAETRLADELAARRAAVDAAIETDRAAVAQETATARAELARESEEARAALAAELERIRQDHELAIATRADEAEQGALGRHRVALEETQAFLTTAEARLQEATTRAEEQRAEALRLQQESTEHATATRQRADAVAAEVLGNAEARALAIVSAAEERAAAIIGDAEARLAALRTERDAVAAFLENLRGAISQAESFSAETGSARAD
;
A
#
# COMPACT_ATOMS: atom_id res chain seq x y z
N MET A 1 60.88 144.26 45.11
CA MET A 1 61.69 143.43 46.03
C MET A 1 62.04 142.14 45.28
N PRO A 2 63.29 141.65 45.38
CA PRO A 2 64.34 141.92 44.40
C PRO A 2 64.38 140.93 43.22
N GLU A 3 65.23 141.23 42.24
CA GLU A 3 65.38 140.52 40.97
C GLU A 3 66.24 139.25 41.09
N GLU A 4 65.84 138.20 40.37
CA GLU A 4 66.76 137.24 39.77
C GLU A 4 66.48 137.19 38.26
N SER A 5 67.53 137.23 37.43
CA SER A 5 67.42 137.30 35.97
C SER A 5 66.69 136.07 35.42
N ARG A 6 65.40 136.23 35.07
CA ARG A 6 64.52 135.15 34.54
C ARG A 6 64.94 134.56 33.20
N PHE A 7 66.00 135.10 32.59
CA PHE A 7 66.54 134.67 31.32
C PHE A 7 67.94 134.11 31.54
N GLY A 8 68.17 132.85 31.17
CA GLY A 8 69.53 132.34 31.08
C GLY A 8 70.33 133.12 30.03
N THR A 9 71.65 133.14 30.13
CA THR A 9 72.53 133.82 29.17
C THR A 9 73.34 132.81 28.34
N GLU A 10 73.55 133.17 27.08
CA GLU A 10 74.54 132.54 26.19
C GLU A 10 75.57 133.61 25.79
N MET A 11 76.70 133.20 25.21
CA MET A 11 77.93 134.03 25.10
C MET A 11 77.77 135.44 24.48
N ARG A 12 76.65 135.76 23.82
CA ARG A 12 76.34 137.10 23.29
C ARG A 12 74.88 137.55 23.49
N GLY A 13 74.13 137.01 24.45
CA GLY A 13 72.76 137.47 24.72
C GLY A 13 71.96 136.63 25.72
N TYR A 14 70.66 136.93 25.85
CA TYR A 14 69.70 136.13 26.61
C TYR A 14 69.22 134.91 25.80
N ARG A 15 68.93 133.80 26.49
CA ARG A 15 68.37 132.58 25.90
C ARG A 15 67.01 132.88 25.29
N ARG A 16 66.90 132.67 23.98
CA ARG A 16 65.69 132.96 23.20
C ARG A 16 64.44 132.28 23.80
N GLU A 17 64.56 131.03 24.22
CA GLU A 17 63.42 130.25 24.76
C GLU A 17 62.86 130.80 26.08
N ASP A 18 63.71 131.29 26.98
CA ASP A 18 63.25 131.89 28.25
C ASP A 18 62.62 133.26 27.99
N VAL A 19 63.18 134.03 27.05
CA VAL A 19 62.63 135.32 26.59
C VAL A 19 61.27 135.12 25.93
N ASP A 20 61.16 134.21 24.95
CA ASP A 20 59.91 133.86 24.27
C ASP A 20 58.85 133.38 25.27
N ARG A 21 59.22 132.58 26.28
CA ARG A 21 58.31 132.13 27.36
C ARG A 21 57.78 133.32 28.19
N SER A 22 58.63 134.30 28.51
CA SER A 22 58.17 135.51 29.21
C SER A 22 57.32 136.43 28.34
N ILE A 23 57.64 136.56 27.04
CA ILE A 23 56.85 137.33 26.09
C ILE A 23 55.49 136.68 25.89
N ALA A 24 55.41 135.34 25.85
CA ALA A 24 54.15 134.61 25.83
C ALA A 24 53.35 134.82 27.13
N ALA A 25 53.99 134.78 28.30
CA ALA A 25 53.33 135.05 29.59
C ALA A 25 52.81 136.50 29.67
N LEU A 26 53.62 137.49 29.30
CA LEU A 26 53.22 138.91 29.26
C LEU A 26 52.14 139.19 28.22
N ARG A 27 52.14 138.49 27.07
CA ARG A 27 51.03 138.53 26.11
C ARG A 27 49.76 137.95 26.71
N ALA A 28 49.82 136.80 27.38
CA ALA A 28 48.67 136.21 28.05
C ALA A 28 48.12 137.09 29.19
N GLU A 29 49.00 137.78 29.94
CA GLU A 29 48.59 138.78 30.94
C GLU A 29 47.98 140.03 30.28
N LEU A 30 48.53 140.50 29.16
CA LEU A 30 47.97 141.62 28.38
C LEU A 30 46.60 141.27 27.80
N ASP A 31 46.43 140.08 27.24
CA ASP A 31 45.16 139.56 26.71
C ASP A 31 44.13 139.41 27.83
N ARG A 32 44.56 138.96 29.01
CA ARG A 32 43.72 138.87 30.22
C ARG A 32 43.28 140.25 30.71
N ALA A 33 44.20 141.20 30.81
CA ALA A 33 43.90 142.59 31.17
C ALA A 33 43.02 143.28 30.12
N ALA A 34 43.19 142.97 28.83
CA ALA A 34 42.33 143.45 27.76
C ALA A 34 40.92 142.84 27.85
N ALA A 35 40.78 141.55 28.17
CA ALA A 35 39.50 140.90 28.41
C ALA A 35 38.80 141.48 29.65
N GLU A 36 39.52 141.69 30.74
CA GLU A 36 39.03 142.34 31.96
C GLU A 36 38.59 143.79 31.68
N ARG A 37 39.38 144.58 30.94
CA ARG A 37 38.99 145.93 30.50
C ARG A 37 37.74 145.90 29.62
N THR A 38 37.63 144.93 28.72
CA THR A 38 36.46 144.78 27.83
C THR A 38 35.21 144.40 28.62
N ASN A 39 35.33 143.52 29.61
CA ASN A 39 34.24 143.18 30.52
C ASN A 39 33.86 144.35 31.44
N ALA A 40 34.82 145.11 31.95
CA ALA A 40 34.57 146.33 32.71
C ALA A 40 33.91 147.41 31.84
N GLN A 41 34.29 147.56 30.57
CA GLN A 41 33.60 148.46 29.63
C GLN A 41 32.17 148.00 29.34
N ARG A 42 31.92 146.69 29.18
CA ARG A 42 30.55 146.15 29.07
C ARG A 42 29.72 146.43 30.32
N GLU A 43 30.32 146.29 31.51
CA GLU A 43 29.65 146.55 32.78
C GLU A 43 29.38 148.04 32.99
N VAL A 44 30.32 148.93 32.61
CA VAL A 44 30.09 150.38 32.60
C VAL A 44 28.98 150.75 31.62
N GLN A 45 28.94 150.16 30.42
CA GLN A 45 27.84 150.37 29.47
C GLN A 45 26.50 149.85 30.00
N ARG A 46 26.49 148.69 30.68
CA ARG A 46 25.30 148.16 31.37
C ARG A 46 24.81 149.09 32.48
N LEU A 47 25.74 149.62 33.29
CA LEU A 47 25.43 150.56 34.37
C LEU A 47 24.99 151.93 33.83
N LEU A 48 25.52 152.38 32.70
CA LEU A 48 25.07 153.60 32.01
C LEU A 48 23.66 153.41 31.45
N ALA A 49 23.36 152.30 30.78
CA ALA A 49 22.01 151.98 30.32
C ALA A 49 21.01 151.93 31.49
N VAL A 50 21.35 151.26 32.59
CA VAL A 50 20.53 151.26 33.82
C VAL A 50 20.42 152.67 34.44
N ASN A 51 21.41 153.56 34.25
CA ASN A 51 21.31 154.94 34.71
C ASN A 51 20.43 155.79 33.79
N GLU A 52 20.45 155.58 32.47
CA GLU A 52 19.51 156.18 31.53
C GLU A 52 18.08 155.70 31.81
N ASP A 53 17.86 154.40 32.05
CA ASP A 53 16.56 153.84 32.43
C ASP A 53 16.05 154.47 33.75
N LEU A 54 16.90 154.58 34.78
CA LEU A 54 16.54 155.20 36.06
C LEU A 54 16.34 156.72 35.96
N GLN A 55 17.05 157.40 35.06
CA GLN A 55 16.81 158.82 34.75
C GLN A 55 15.49 159.00 34.00
N ALA A 56 15.16 158.09 33.07
CA ALA A 56 13.88 158.08 32.37
C ALA A 56 12.70 157.79 33.32
N GLU A 57 12.84 156.87 34.28
CA GLU A 57 11.83 156.66 35.34
C GLU A 57 11.68 157.90 36.24
N LEU A 58 12.77 158.61 36.56
CA LEU A 58 12.73 159.86 37.31
C LEU A 58 12.03 160.99 36.54
N ASP A 59 12.26 161.12 35.24
CA ASP A 59 11.55 162.07 34.36
C ASP A 59 10.07 161.67 34.17
N GLU A 60 9.75 160.37 34.09
CA GLU A 60 8.39 159.84 33.99
C GLU A 60 7.56 160.11 35.27
N ILE A 61 8.19 160.08 36.45
CA ILE A 61 7.59 160.52 37.72
C ILE A 61 7.50 162.05 37.80
N GLY A 62 8.41 162.78 37.17
CA GLY A 62 8.54 164.24 37.27
C GLY A 62 7.39 165.06 36.65
N ARG A 63 6.70 164.54 35.62
CA ARG A 63 5.61 165.26 34.91
C ARG A 63 4.51 164.34 34.33
N PRO A 64 3.55 163.87 35.14
CA PRO A 64 2.49 162.99 34.66
C PRO A 64 1.50 163.70 33.72
N THR A 65 1.28 163.16 32.52
CA THR A 65 0.19 163.57 31.60
C THR A 65 -0.56 162.34 31.06
N TYR A 66 -1.87 162.49 30.88
CA TYR A 66 -2.82 161.37 30.70
C TYR A 66 -2.64 160.52 29.43
N ALA A 67 -1.82 160.95 28.47
CA ALA A 67 -1.61 160.24 27.20
C ALA A 67 -0.80 158.93 27.36
N GLY A 68 0.04 158.80 28.39
CA GLY A 68 0.90 157.62 28.60
C GLY A 68 0.14 156.34 28.99
N LEU A 69 -1.11 156.46 29.46
CA LEU A 69 -1.94 155.30 29.83
C LEU A 69 -2.41 154.50 28.61
N GLY A 70 -2.71 155.17 27.49
CA GLY A 70 -3.17 154.51 26.26
C GLY A 70 -2.10 153.61 25.64
N SER A 71 -0.87 154.11 25.49
CA SER A 71 0.23 153.34 24.88
C SER A 71 0.66 152.13 25.71
N ARG A 72 0.58 152.20 27.05
CA ARG A 72 0.82 151.04 27.93
C ARG A 72 -0.28 149.98 27.76
N LEU A 73 -1.55 150.38 27.66
CA LEU A 73 -2.70 149.48 27.41
C LEU A 73 -2.64 148.82 26.02
N GLU A 74 -2.28 149.57 24.98
CA GLU A 74 -2.11 149.04 23.62
C GLU A 74 -0.94 148.03 23.57
N SER A 75 0.18 148.34 24.24
CA SER A 75 1.33 147.43 24.33
C SER A 75 1.00 146.14 25.08
N THR A 76 0.26 146.20 26.19
CA THR A 76 -0.18 144.99 26.90
C THR A 76 -1.20 144.17 26.11
N LEU A 77 -2.12 144.83 25.39
CA LEU A 77 -3.04 144.13 24.47
C LEU A 77 -2.29 143.41 23.36
N ARG A 78 -1.34 144.06 22.69
CA ARG A 78 -0.55 143.44 21.62
C ARG A 78 0.26 142.24 22.15
N ILE A 79 0.87 142.36 23.32
CA ILE A 79 1.58 141.24 23.96
C ILE A 79 0.61 140.10 24.32
N ALA A 80 -0.58 140.40 24.83
CA ALA A 80 -1.61 139.41 25.15
C ALA A 80 -2.16 138.72 23.88
N GLU A 81 -2.36 139.46 22.78
CA GLU A 81 -2.79 138.93 21.49
C GLU A 81 -1.70 138.05 20.86
N GLU A 82 -0.43 138.49 20.83
CA GLU A 82 0.71 137.66 20.40
C GLU A 82 0.87 136.39 21.26
N GLN A 83 0.70 136.50 22.59
CA GLN A 83 0.76 135.36 23.50
C GLN A 83 -0.41 134.39 23.30
N ALA A 84 -1.62 134.90 23.09
CA ALA A 84 -2.80 134.06 22.93
C ALA A 84 -2.89 133.45 21.53
N THR A 85 -2.49 134.14 20.45
CA THR A 85 -2.31 133.52 19.12
C THR A 85 -1.28 132.39 19.19
N ARG A 86 -0.19 132.58 19.94
CA ARG A 86 0.81 131.53 20.19
C ARG A 86 0.23 130.37 21.02
N LEU A 87 -0.57 130.64 22.05
CA LEU A 87 -1.20 129.63 22.89
C LEU A 87 -2.26 128.82 22.12
N ILE A 88 -3.08 129.49 21.30
CA ILE A 88 -4.07 128.87 20.40
C ILE A 88 -3.35 127.99 19.37
N GLY A 89 -2.33 128.51 18.69
CA GLY A 89 -1.54 127.74 17.73
C GLY A 89 -0.84 126.54 18.38
N GLN A 90 -0.32 126.68 19.60
CA GLN A 90 0.26 125.58 20.35
C GLN A 90 -0.81 124.54 20.74
N ALA A 91 -1.99 124.97 21.20
CA ALA A 91 -3.09 124.08 21.55
C ALA A 91 -3.66 123.33 20.33
N ASP A 92 -3.75 123.97 19.16
CA ASP A 92 -4.17 123.30 17.92
C ASP A 92 -3.08 122.31 17.43
N ILE A 93 -1.78 122.65 17.53
CA ILE A 93 -0.67 121.72 17.25
C ILE A 93 -0.68 120.52 18.20
N ASP A 94 -0.87 120.75 19.50
CA ASP A 94 -0.92 119.68 20.50
C ASP A 94 -2.21 118.85 20.35
N ALA A 95 -3.31 119.43 19.89
CA ALA A 95 -4.52 118.70 19.51
C ALA A 95 -4.31 117.81 18.27
N GLU A 96 -3.66 118.30 17.22
CA GLU A 96 -3.31 117.47 16.05
C GLU A 96 -2.32 116.35 16.42
N ARG A 97 -1.29 116.67 17.22
CA ARG A 97 -0.33 115.69 17.75
C ARG A 97 -1.02 114.64 18.61
N LEU A 98 -1.94 115.04 19.48
CA LEU A 98 -2.70 114.12 20.34
C LEU A 98 -3.58 113.18 19.50
N ARG A 99 -4.27 113.70 18.47
CA ARG A 99 -5.01 112.86 17.51
C ARG A 99 -4.09 111.86 16.81
N ALA A 100 -3.01 112.34 16.19
CA ALA A 100 -2.10 111.50 15.44
C ALA A 100 -1.43 110.43 16.32
N SER A 101 -1.07 110.77 17.56
CA SER A 101 -0.53 109.82 18.53
C SER A 101 -1.55 108.78 18.94
N ALA A 102 -2.78 109.19 19.30
CA ALA A 102 -3.83 108.28 19.74
C ALA A 102 -4.33 107.36 18.62
N THR A 103 -4.44 107.84 17.39
CA THR A 103 -4.80 106.99 16.24
C THR A 103 -3.69 106.01 15.90
N ALA A 104 -2.42 106.43 15.92
CA ALA A 104 -1.28 105.54 15.71
C ALA A 104 -1.15 104.47 16.81
N GLU A 105 -1.39 104.83 18.08
CA GLU A 105 -1.38 103.89 19.21
C GLU A 105 -2.55 102.89 19.11
N ALA A 106 -3.75 103.38 18.81
CA ALA A 106 -4.93 102.54 18.57
C ALA A 106 -4.73 101.56 17.38
N GLU A 107 -4.11 102.02 16.29
CA GLU A 107 -3.71 101.13 15.18
C GLU A 107 -2.63 100.11 15.58
N ALA A 108 -1.63 100.51 16.36
CA ALA A 108 -0.58 99.61 16.82
C ALA A 108 -1.15 98.50 17.72
N VAL A 109 -2.08 98.85 18.62
CA VAL A 109 -2.80 97.89 19.47
C VAL A 109 -3.64 96.91 18.64
N ARG A 110 -4.36 97.37 17.61
CA ARG A 110 -5.10 96.49 16.69
C ARG A 110 -4.16 95.55 15.91
N LYS A 111 -3.15 96.09 15.24
CA LYS A 111 -2.20 95.33 14.41
C LYS A 111 -1.42 94.28 15.21
N GLU A 112 -1.03 94.59 16.45
CA GLU A 112 -0.36 93.63 17.33
C GLU A 112 -1.32 92.52 17.80
N ALA A 113 -2.60 92.85 18.06
CA ALA A 113 -3.60 91.86 18.42
C ALA A 113 -3.97 90.93 17.26
N GLU A 114 -4.14 91.47 16.05
CA GLU A 114 -4.30 90.72 14.80
C GLU A 114 -3.13 89.73 14.62
N ARG A 115 -1.88 90.22 14.70
CA ARG A 115 -0.67 89.39 14.58
C ARG A 115 -0.57 88.30 15.65
N ILE A 116 -1.00 88.58 16.89
CA ILE A 116 -1.07 87.57 17.97
C ILE A 116 -2.15 86.53 17.68
N ALA A 117 -3.31 86.95 17.17
CA ALA A 117 -4.43 86.10 16.80
C ALA A 117 -4.07 85.16 15.63
N GLU A 118 -3.53 85.70 14.54
CA GLU A 118 -3.01 84.96 13.38
C GLU A 118 -1.99 83.91 13.81
N ARG A 119 -0.99 84.29 14.62
CA ARG A 119 0.02 83.35 15.12
C ARG A 119 -0.60 82.24 15.97
N ARG A 120 -1.59 82.54 16.82
CA ARG A 120 -2.28 81.52 17.63
C ARG A 120 -3.09 80.56 16.78
N ILE A 121 -3.76 81.05 15.73
CA ILE A 121 -4.49 80.21 14.78
C ILE A 121 -3.48 79.32 14.03
N ALA A 122 -2.40 79.88 13.48
CA ALA A 122 -1.37 79.10 12.79
C ALA A 122 -0.70 78.03 13.67
N GLU A 123 -0.38 78.35 14.93
CA GLU A 123 0.14 77.37 15.91
C GLU A 123 -0.89 76.26 16.21
N ALA A 124 -2.18 76.60 16.30
CA ALA A 124 -3.24 75.62 16.55
C ALA A 124 -3.49 74.72 15.33
N THR A 125 -3.52 75.31 14.12
CA THR A 125 -3.64 74.58 12.84
C THR A 125 -2.50 73.58 12.68
N SER A 126 -1.26 74.00 12.86
CA SER A 126 -0.11 73.10 12.75
C SER A 126 -0.15 71.95 13.77
N ARG A 127 -0.65 72.19 14.99
CA ARG A 127 -0.86 71.13 16.00
C ARG A 127 -2.00 70.19 15.64
N ALA A 128 -3.11 70.72 15.12
CA ALA A 128 -4.26 69.95 14.66
C ALA A 128 -3.88 69.04 13.47
N GLU A 129 -3.19 69.58 12.47
CA GLU A 129 -2.65 68.85 11.33
C GLU A 129 -1.67 67.75 11.78
N ALA A 130 -0.73 68.06 12.67
CA ALA A 130 0.22 67.08 13.20
C ALA A 130 -0.48 65.94 13.96
N LEU A 131 -1.50 66.25 14.77
CA LEU A 131 -2.30 65.25 15.50
C LEU A 131 -3.05 64.31 14.54
N VAL A 132 -3.73 64.86 13.53
CA VAL A 132 -4.46 64.07 12.52
C VAL A 132 -3.51 63.26 11.67
N ALA A 133 -2.34 63.81 11.30
CA ALA A 133 -1.32 63.09 10.54
C ALA A 133 -0.74 61.90 11.33
N THR A 134 -0.39 62.09 12.60
CA THR A 134 0.08 61.01 13.48
C THR A 134 -0.99 59.92 13.63
N ALA A 135 -2.23 60.30 13.98
CA ALA A 135 -3.31 59.34 14.15
C ALA A 135 -3.69 58.61 12.85
N THR A 136 -3.52 59.25 11.69
CA THR A 136 -3.70 58.61 10.38
C THR A 136 -2.61 57.58 10.10
N ALA A 137 -1.34 57.93 10.37
CA ALA A 137 -0.21 57.01 10.23
C ALA A 137 -0.35 55.80 11.18
N ASP A 138 -0.73 56.01 12.44
CA ASP A 138 -0.98 54.95 13.41
C ASP A 138 -2.15 54.04 12.97
N ALA A 139 -3.23 54.64 12.47
CA ALA A 139 -4.39 53.91 11.95
C ALA A 139 -4.08 53.12 10.66
N GLU A 140 -3.15 53.58 9.83
CA GLU A 140 -2.67 52.85 8.65
C GLU A 140 -1.70 51.72 9.04
N ALA A 141 -0.77 51.97 9.95
CA ALA A 141 0.14 50.95 10.47
C ALA A 141 -0.62 49.81 11.16
N LEU A 142 -1.62 50.12 11.99
CA LEU A 142 -2.45 49.14 12.69
C LEU A 142 -3.28 48.27 11.71
N ARG A 143 -3.89 48.89 10.69
CA ARG A 143 -4.63 48.16 9.64
C ARG A 143 -3.70 47.33 8.75
N GLY A 144 -2.52 47.86 8.42
CA GLY A 144 -1.50 47.16 7.63
C GLY A 144 -0.96 45.92 8.35
N GLY A 145 -0.58 46.06 9.62
CA GLY A 145 -0.12 44.97 10.48
C GLY A 145 -1.19 43.88 10.63
N ALA A 146 -2.39 44.23 11.10
CA ALA A 146 -3.47 43.25 11.29
C ALA A 146 -3.89 42.56 9.97
N ARG A 147 -3.81 43.24 8.83
CA ARG A 147 -4.01 42.62 7.52
C ARG A 147 -2.88 41.63 7.18
N HIS A 148 -1.62 42.00 7.40
CA HIS A 148 -0.48 41.13 7.14
C HIS A 148 -0.52 39.87 8.02
N ASP A 149 -0.80 40.04 9.32
CA ASP A 149 -0.92 38.95 10.28
C ASP A 149 -2.08 38.01 9.92
N ALA A 150 -3.22 38.57 9.48
CA ALA A 150 -4.35 37.78 8.98
C ALA A 150 -4.02 37.02 7.68
N GLU A 151 -3.32 37.65 6.73
CA GLU A 151 -2.86 36.99 5.49
C GLU A 151 -1.85 35.86 5.81
N LEU A 152 -0.93 36.06 6.76
CA LEU A 152 0.04 35.07 7.20
C LEU A 152 -0.61 33.90 7.95
N ALA A 153 -1.56 34.16 8.86
CA ALA A 153 -2.30 33.14 9.59
C ALA A 153 -3.11 32.24 8.63
N VAL A 154 -3.83 32.85 7.68
CA VAL A 154 -4.60 32.12 6.67
C VAL A 154 -3.68 31.32 5.73
N ALA A 155 -2.54 31.88 5.32
CA ALA A 155 -1.56 31.17 4.49
C ALA A 155 -0.96 29.95 5.23
N THR A 156 -0.60 30.12 6.49
CA THR A 156 -0.04 29.05 7.35
C THR A 156 -1.05 27.93 7.55
N ALA A 157 -2.28 28.27 7.97
CA ALA A 157 -3.35 27.30 8.17
C ALA A 157 -3.72 26.54 6.89
N ARG A 158 -3.71 27.23 5.74
CA ARG A 158 -3.89 26.61 4.42
C ARG A 158 -2.76 25.65 4.07
N GLN A 159 -1.50 26.05 4.27
CA GLN A 159 -0.34 25.19 4.00
C GLN A 159 -0.35 23.94 4.89
N GLU A 160 -0.75 24.06 6.16
CA GLU A 160 -0.94 22.90 7.04
C GLU A 160 -2.02 21.94 6.53
N ALA A 161 -3.18 22.47 6.10
CA ALA A 161 -4.27 21.66 5.55
C ALA A 161 -3.87 20.97 4.24
N GLU A 162 -3.16 21.67 3.34
CA GLU A 162 -2.60 21.09 2.10
C GLU A 162 -1.55 20.02 2.40
N THR A 163 -0.67 20.24 3.40
CA THR A 163 0.35 19.28 3.83
C THR A 163 -0.27 18.02 4.43
N ARG A 164 -1.25 18.16 5.34
CA ARG A 164 -1.97 17.01 5.93
C ARG A 164 -2.78 16.24 4.88
N ARG A 165 -3.40 16.93 3.91
CA ARG A 165 -4.06 16.28 2.76
C ARG A 165 -3.06 15.51 1.89
N GLY A 166 -1.88 16.07 1.62
CA GLY A 166 -0.81 15.41 0.87
C GLY A 166 -0.30 14.14 1.57
N ALA A 167 -0.04 14.21 2.88
CA ALA A 167 0.35 13.06 3.69
C ALA A 167 -0.73 11.96 3.67
N ALA A 168 -1.99 12.30 3.97
CA ALA A 168 -3.10 11.36 3.94
C ALA A 168 -3.31 10.70 2.57
N ALA A 169 -3.10 11.43 1.47
CA ALA A 169 -3.19 10.88 0.11
C ALA A 169 -2.06 9.88 -0.19
N THR A 170 -0.82 10.17 0.23
CA THR A 170 0.33 9.26 0.09
C THR A 170 0.15 8.01 0.94
N GLU A 171 -0.17 8.15 2.22
CA GLU A 171 -0.41 7.02 3.14
C GLU A 171 -1.55 6.12 2.64
N ALA A 172 -2.65 6.71 2.14
CA ALA A 172 -3.76 5.97 1.53
C ALA A 172 -3.34 5.20 0.26
N ALA A 173 -2.44 5.76 -0.56
CA ALA A 173 -1.92 5.09 -1.74
C ALA A 173 -0.98 3.94 -1.38
N GLU A 174 -0.10 4.13 -0.39
CA GLU A 174 0.82 3.11 0.11
C GLU A 174 0.08 1.93 0.74
N LEU A 175 -0.93 2.17 1.59
CA LEU A 175 -1.75 1.11 2.18
C LEU A 175 -2.51 0.32 1.13
N ARG A 176 -3.14 0.99 0.15
CA ARG A 176 -3.81 0.31 -0.97
C ARG A 176 -2.84 -0.55 -1.78
N ALA A 177 -1.64 -0.03 -2.07
CA ALA A 177 -0.60 -0.78 -2.79
C ALA A 177 -0.05 -1.97 -1.98
N THR A 178 0.01 -1.86 -0.66
CA THR A 178 0.43 -2.97 0.23
C THR A 178 -0.67 -4.03 0.34
N ALA A 179 -1.91 -3.66 0.63
CA ALA A 179 -3.05 -4.58 0.68
C ALA A 179 -3.27 -5.32 -0.66
N GLN A 180 -3.07 -4.65 -1.80
CA GLN A 180 -3.10 -5.30 -3.12
C GLN A 180 -1.95 -6.31 -3.31
N ARG A 181 -0.73 -5.97 -2.88
CA ARG A 181 0.44 -6.88 -2.96
C ARG A 181 0.27 -8.09 -2.05
N GLU A 182 -0.26 -7.91 -0.84
CA GLU A 182 -0.51 -9.00 0.10
C GLU A 182 -1.65 -9.92 -0.38
N ALA A 183 -2.73 -9.38 -0.93
CA ALA A 183 -3.78 -10.16 -1.57
C ALA A 183 -3.22 -11.00 -2.74
N ALA A 184 -2.45 -10.39 -3.63
CA ALA A 184 -1.80 -11.08 -4.75
C ALA A 184 -0.82 -12.16 -4.28
N ALA A 185 -0.02 -11.89 -3.25
CA ALA A 185 0.89 -12.86 -2.64
C ALA A 185 0.14 -14.03 -1.98
N GLY A 186 -0.99 -13.76 -1.33
CA GLY A 186 -1.87 -14.75 -0.73
C GLY A 186 -2.51 -15.68 -1.77
N ILE A 187 -3.02 -15.12 -2.87
CA ILE A 187 -3.57 -15.88 -4.00
C ILE A 187 -2.46 -16.75 -4.64
N ALA A 188 -1.28 -16.17 -4.89
CA ALA A 188 -0.16 -16.89 -5.48
C ALA A 188 0.37 -18.01 -4.56
N ALA A 189 0.28 -17.86 -3.24
CA ALA A 189 0.62 -18.91 -2.28
C ALA A 189 -0.40 -20.06 -2.33
N ALA A 190 -1.71 -19.76 -2.29
CA ALA A 190 -2.77 -20.76 -2.40
C ALA A 190 -2.69 -21.55 -3.73
N GLN A 191 -2.39 -20.87 -4.84
CA GLN A 191 -2.19 -21.52 -6.14
C GLN A 191 -0.98 -22.45 -6.16
N ARG A 192 0.11 -22.14 -5.45
CA ARG A 192 1.29 -23.02 -5.33
C ARG A 192 0.98 -24.25 -4.48
N GLU A 193 0.38 -24.09 -3.29
CA GLU A 193 -0.01 -25.22 -2.43
C GLU A 193 -0.96 -26.17 -3.17
N ALA A 194 -1.95 -25.64 -3.89
CA ALA A 194 -2.86 -26.44 -4.71
C ALA A 194 -2.20 -27.09 -5.95
N ALA A 195 -1.04 -26.60 -6.42
CA ALA A 195 -0.27 -27.25 -7.48
C ALA A 195 0.63 -28.36 -6.92
N GLU A 196 1.30 -28.12 -5.78
CA GLU A 196 2.12 -29.10 -5.07
C GLU A 196 1.30 -30.32 -4.64
N LEU A 197 0.08 -30.11 -4.12
CA LEU A 197 -0.85 -31.19 -3.75
C LEU A 197 -1.32 -31.99 -4.97
N ARG A 198 -1.57 -31.35 -6.12
CA ARG A 198 -1.89 -32.03 -7.37
C ARG A 198 -0.73 -32.90 -7.84
N THR A 199 0.50 -32.37 -7.87
CA THR A 199 1.69 -33.15 -8.22
C THR A 199 1.93 -34.32 -7.25
N ALA A 200 1.64 -34.14 -5.95
CA ALA A 200 1.72 -35.23 -4.97
C ALA A 200 0.68 -36.33 -5.22
N ALA A 201 -0.58 -35.95 -5.51
CA ALA A 201 -1.67 -36.88 -5.83
C ALA A 201 -1.46 -37.61 -7.17
N GLU A 202 -0.95 -36.93 -8.20
CA GLU A 202 -0.55 -37.55 -9.46
C GLU A 202 0.57 -38.58 -9.24
N ARG A 203 1.53 -38.28 -8.35
CA ARG A 203 2.61 -39.21 -8.00
C ARG A 203 2.09 -40.44 -7.24
N THR A 204 1.23 -40.28 -6.24
CA THR A 204 0.66 -41.43 -5.50
C THR A 204 -0.25 -42.28 -6.38
N ALA A 205 -1.06 -41.66 -7.23
CA ALA A 205 -1.89 -42.38 -8.22
C ALA A 205 -1.02 -43.14 -9.24
N ALA A 206 0.11 -42.57 -9.68
CA ALA A 206 1.06 -43.23 -10.57
C ALA A 206 1.87 -44.35 -9.88
N GLU A 207 2.19 -44.21 -8.58
CA GLU A 207 2.80 -45.26 -7.77
C GLU A 207 1.82 -46.45 -7.62
N ALA A 208 0.59 -46.20 -7.15
CA ALA A 208 -0.44 -47.22 -7.02
C ALA A 208 -0.78 -47.90 -8.37
N ALA A 209 -0.79 -47.16 -9.48
CA ALA A 209 -1.02 -47.73 -10.81
C ALA A 209 0.12 -48.67 -11.27
N ARG A 210 1.37 -48.40 -10.90
CA ARG A 210 2.51 -49.30 -11.17
C ARG A 210 2.44 -50.56 -10.33
N ASP A 211 2.11 -50.42 -9.05
CA ASP A 211 1.94 -51.56 -8.15
C ASP A 211 0.79 -52.46 -8.66
N ALA A 212 -0.30 -51.84 -9.11
CA ALA A 212 -1.41 -52.54 -9.73
C ALA A 212 -1.01 -53.28 -11.03
N GLU A 213 -0.20 -52.66 -11.88
CA GLU A 213 0.33 -53.31 -13.09
C GLU A 213 1.30 -54.46 -12.74
N ALA A 214 2.10 -54.31 -11.69
CA ALA A 214 2.99 -55.36 -11.19
C ALA A 214 2.21 -56.59 -10.71
N SER A 215 1.18 -56.40 -9.87
CA SER A 215 0.30 -57.50 -9.45
C SER A 215 -0.47 -58.14 -10.61
N ALA A 216 -0.87 -57.35 -11.62
CA ALA A 216 -1.52 -57.89 -12.81
C ALA A 216 -0.58 -58.78 -13.65
N ARG A 217 0.71 -58.38 -13.78
CA ARG A 217 1.77 -59.18 -14.43
C ARG A 217 2.10 -60.44 -13.63
N GLU A 218 2.14 -60.36 -12.30
CA GLU A 218 2.38 -61.52 -11.41
C GLU A 218 1.23 -62.54 -11.53
N ALA A 219 -0.03 -62.08 -11.53
CA ALA A 219 -1.18 -62.94 -11.79
C ALA A 219 -1.18 -63.57 -13.20
N GLU A 220 -0.67 -62.86 -14.21
CA GLU A 220 -0.47 -63.41 -15.55
C GLU A 220 0.66 -64.45 -15.60
N HIS A 221 1.75 -64.19 -14.90
CA HIS A 221 2.86 -65.15 -14.75
C HIS A 221 2.39 -66.43 -14.04
N GLY A 222 1.59 -66.30 -12.97
CA GLY A 222 0.97 -67.43 -12.28
C GLY A 222 0.05 -68.26 -13.19
N ARG A 223 -0.79 -67.61 -14.02
CA ARG A 223 -1.60 -68.30 -15.04
C ARG A 223 -0.73 -69.02 -16.07
N ALA A 224 0.35 -68.41 -16.54
CA ALA A 224 1.25 -68.99 -17.52
C ALA A 224 2.01 -70.21 -16.95
N ALA A 225 2.47 -70.11 -15.70
CA ALA A 225 3.08 -71.22 -14.96
C ALA A 225 2.09 -72.38 -14.80
N PHE A 226 0.89 -72.12 -14.28
CA PHE A 226 -0.16 -73.14 -14.13
C PHE A 226 -0.55 -73.79 -15.46
N ALA A 227 -0.66 -73.02 -16.55
CA ALA A 227 -0.95 -73.57 -17.88
C ALA A 227 0.20 -74.44 -18.42
N SER A 228 1.46 -74.09 -18.12
CA SER A 228 2.64 -74.90 -18.43
C SER A 228 2.69 -76.18 -17.61
N GLU A 229 2.35 -76.13 -16.33
CA GLU A 229 2.28 -77.29 -15.43
C GLU A 229 1.15 -78.24 -15.82
N ASP A 230 -0.05 -77.75 -16.14
CA ASP A 230 -1.16 -78.56 -16.69
C ASP A 230 -0.75 -79.23 -18.02
N ALA A 231 -0.10 -78.50 -18.92
CA ALA A 231 0.40 -79.08 -20.17
C ALA A 231 1.47 -80.15 -19.93
N ALA A 232 2.37 -79.95 -18.96
CA ALA A 232 3.38 -80.93 -18.58
C ALA A 232 2.77 -82.17 -17.92
N ALA A 233 1.80 -82.01 -17.01
CA ALA A 233 1.09 -83.08 -16.31
C ALA A 233 0.21 -83.93 -17.26
N ARG A 234 -0.48 -83.29 -18.20
CA ARG A 234 -1.16 -83.99 -19.31
C ARG A 234 -0.16 -84.74 -20.19
N GLY A 235 1.02 -84.17 -20.40
CA GLY A 235 2.12 -84.79 -21.13
C GLY A 235 2.76 -85.99 -20.43
N THR A 236 2.91 -85.97 -19.10
CA THR A 236 3.34 -87.15 -18.31
C THR A 236 2.27 -88.21 -18.33
N LEU A 237 1.02 -87.88 -17.98
CA LEU A 237 -0.09 -88.82 -18.01
C LEU A 237 -0.23 -89.47 -19.39
N GLY A 238 -0.14 -88.70 -20.48
CA GLY A 238 -0.17 -89.24 -21.84
C GLY A 238 0.96 -90.23 -22.15
N ARG A 239 2.14 -90.08 -21.55
CA ARG A 239 3.25 -91.05 -21.65
C ARG A 239 3.02 -92.27 -20.78
N ASP A 240 2.62 -92.08 -19.53
CA ASP A 240 2.40 -93.18 -18.58
C ASP A 240 1.29 -94.12 -19.07
N LEU A 241 0.23 -93.56 -19.66
CA LEU A 241 -0.82 -94.29 -20.35
C LEU A 241 -0.34 -95.07 -21.58
N ALA A 242 0.63 -94.52 -22.34
CA ALA A 242 1.23 -95.20 -23.48
C ALA A 242 2.16 -96.36 -23.04
N VAL A 243 2.90 -96.17 -21.93
CA VAL A 243 3.72 -97.22 -21.31
C VAL A 243 2.82 -98.35 -20.79
N GLY A 244 1.77 -98.05 -20.03
CA GLY A 244 0.83 -99.04 -19.52
C GLY A 244 0.14 -99.85 -20.63
N ARG A 245 -0.22 -99.21 -21.75
CA ARG A 245 -0.72 -99.92 -22.95
C ARG A 245 0.32 -100.86 -23.55
N ALA A 246 1.57 -100.43 -23.66
CA ALA A 246 2.67 -101.27 -24.19
C ALA A 246 3.13 -102.37 -23.21
N GLU A 247 2.93 -102.21 -21.91
CA GLU A 247 3.11 -103.25 -20.90
C GLU A 247 2.02 -104.30 -21.00
N LEU A 248 0.76 -103.88 -21.03
CA LEU A 248 -0.37 -104.78 -21.26
C LEU A 248 -0.17 -105.57 -22.57
N GLU A 249 0.15 -104.93 -23.69
CA GLU A 249 0.40 -105.64 -24.96
C GLU A 249 1.51 -106.70 -24.88
N ARG A 250 2.54 -106.48 -24.05
CA ARG A 250 3.60 -107.47 -23.79
C ARG A 250 3.11 -108.64 -22.94
N GLU A 251 2.35 -108.39 -21.87
CA GLU A 251 1.72 -109.44 -21.06
C GLU A 251 0.77 -110.31 -21.89
N LEU A 252 -0.05 -109.67 -22.74
CA LEU A 252 -0.98 -110.33 -23.65
C LEU A 252 -0.27 -111.17 -24.73
N ALA A 253 0.94 -110.77 -25.13
CA ALA A 253 1.78 -111.57 -26.04
C ALA A 253 2.44 -112.76 -25.31
N ALA A 254 2.90 -112.56 -24.07
CA ALA A 254 3.48 -113.61 -23.24
C ALA A 254 2.46 -114.71 -22.92
N GLY A 255 1.26 -114.37 -22.44
CA GLY A 255 0.22 -115.36 -22.12
C GLY A 255 -0.26 -116.17 -23.33
N ARG A 256 -0.19 -115.61 -24.54
CA ARG A 256 -0.43 -116.36 -25.80
C ARG A 256 0.68 -117.35 -26.11
N ALA A 257 1.94 -117.01 -25.83
CA ALA A 257 3.08 -117.89 -26.02
C ALA A 257 3.09 -119.03 -24.99
N GLU A 258 2.71 -118.75 -23.73
CA GLU A 258 2.54 -119.74 -22.68
C GLU A 258 1.44 -120.75 -23.03
N LEU A 259 0.24 -120.29 -23.42
CA LEU A 259 -0.84 -121.18 -23.87
C LEU A 259 -0.41 -122.06 -25.06
N ALA A 260 0.36 -121.52 -26.01
CA ALA A 260 0.90 -122.29 -27.13
C ALA A 260 1.90 -123.37 -26.69
N ALA A 261 2.73 -123.09 -25.67
CA ALA A 261 3.67 -124.05 -25.10
C ALA A 261 2.96 -125.17 -24.31
N GLU A 262 1.90 -124.83 -23.56
CA GLU A 262 1.05 -125.81 -22.87
C GLU A 262 0.36 -126.77 -23.86
N GLN A 263 -0.21 -126.23 -24.95
CA GLN A 263 -0.82 -127.03 -26.02
C GLN A 263 0.18 -128.00 -26.67
N GLU A 264 1.43 -127.56 -26.90
CA GLU A 264 2.48 -128.40 -27.47
C GLU A 264 3.00 -129.44 -26.48
N HIS A 265 2.93 -129.17 -25.17
CA HIS A 265 3.22 -130.17 -24.14
C HIS A 265 2.14 -131.26 -24.10
N ALA A 266 0.85 -130.87 -24.12
CA ALA A 266 -0.27 -131.80 -24.13
C ALA A 266 -0.31 -132.70 -25.39
N ARG A 267 0.12 -132.18 -26.55
CA ARG A 267 0.30 -133.01 -27.76
C ARG A 267 1.37 -134.10 -27.56
N ARG A 268 2.50 -133.75 -26.96
CA ARG A 268 3.61 -134.69 -26.74
C ARG A 268 3.23 -135.80 -25.76
N SER A 269 2.59 -135.47 -24.63
CA SER A 269 2.14 -136.49 -23.67
C SER A 269 1.12 -137.46 -24.28
N GLY A 270 0.14 -136.96 -25.04
CA GLY A 270 -0.84 -137.82 -25.72
C GLY A 270 -0.21 -138.73 -26.80
N ALA A 271 0.83 -138.27 -27.49
CA ALA A 271 1.57 -139.10 -28.44
C ALA A 271 2.40 -140.19 -27.74
N GLU A 272 2.99 -139.90 -26.58
CA GLU A 272 3.76 -140.84 -25.76
C GLU A 272 2.86 -141.94 -25.17
N GLU A 273 1.67 -141.60 -24.68
CA GLU A 273 0.67 -142.58 -24.20
C GLU A 273 0.24 -143.56 -25.32
N MET A 274 0.02 -143.06 -26.53
CA MET A 274 -0.34 -143.89 -27.69
C MET A 274 0.82 -144.76 -28.20
N ALA A 275 2.08 -144.36 -27.97
CA ALA A 275 3.24 -145.20 -28.22
C ALA A 275 3.40 -146.32 -27.19
N ALA A 276 3.14 -146.02 -25.90
CA ALA A 276 3.14 -147.02 -24.83
C ALA A 276 2.05 -148.09 -25.04
N ALA A 277 0.85 -147.69 -25.48
CA ALA A 277 -0.23 -148.61 -25.82
C ALA A 277 0.13 -149.60 -26.95
N ARG A 278 0.92 -149.16 -27.95
CA ARG A 278 1.43 -150.04 -29.01
C ARG A 278 2.48 -151.02 -28.48
N ALA A 279 3.45 -150.55 -27.70
CA ALA A 279 4.50 -151.38 -27.13
C ALA A 279 3.95 -152.50 -26.20
N ALA A 280 2.87 -152.20 -25.45
CA ALA A 280 2.17 -153.21 -24.65
C ALA A 280 1.47 -154.29 -25.50
N HIS A 281 1.02 -153.95 -26.72
CA HIS A 281 0.37 -154.89 -27.62
C HIS A 281 1.39 -155.76 -28.39
N ASP A 282 2.50 -155.20 -28.86
CA ASP A 282 3.53 -155.96 -29.57
C ASP A 282 4.20 -157.00 -28.66
N ALA A 283 4.31 -156.71 -27.35
CA ALA A 283 4.78 -157.66 -26.34
C ALA A 283 3.84 -158.86 -26.11
N ALA A 284 2.56 -158.77 -26.49
CA ALA A 284 1.55 -159.82 -26.26
C ALA A 284 1.52 -160.91 -27.36
N LEU A 285 2.31 -160.76 -28.43
CA LEU A 285 2.28 -161.65 -29.61
C LEU A 285 3.52 -162.53 -29.80
N ALA A 286 4.41 -162.62 -28.80
CA ALA A 286 5.70 -163.32 -28.94
C ALA A 286 6.16 -164.11 -27.69
N ALA A 287 5.37 -165.12 -27.25
CA ALA A 287 5.86 -166.22 -26.39
C ALA A 287 4.95 -167.48 -26.40
N GLU A 288 5.32 -168.48 -27.23
CA GLU A 288 5.32 -169.95 -27.00
C GLU A 288 4.03 -170.75 -26.61
N PRO A 289 3.98 -172.10 -26.81
CA PRO A 289 5.00 -173.03 -27.37
C PRO A 289 4.46 -174.02 -28.45
N ALA A 290 5.34 -174.87 -29.02
CA ALA A 290 4.94 -176.09 -29.74
C ALA A 290 5.95 -177.26 -29.65
N VAL A 291 5.57 -178.30 -28.88
CA VAL A 291 6.16 -179.66 -28.75
C VAL A 291 5.07 -180.57 -28.16
N GLN A 292 4.73 -181.80 -28.60
CA GLN A 292 5.02 -182.60 -29.81
C GLN A 292 3.91 -183.69 -29.93
N ASP A 293 3.58 -184.16 -31.15
CA ASP A 293 2.88 -185.45 -31.34
C ASP A 293 3.94 -186.58 -31.35
N ARG A 294 3.99 -187.49 -30.36
CA ARG A 294 3.08 -188.60 -29.97
C ARG A 294 3.32 -189.91 -30.72
N ALA A 295 3.39 -191.00 -29.96
CA ALA A 295 3.61 -192.37 -30.43
C ALA A 295 2.58 -193.34 -29.83
N LEU A 296 2.08 -194.31 -30.61
CA LEU A 296 1.92 -195.75 -30.24
C LEU A 296 1.13 -196.60 -31.28
N ALA A 297 1.27 -197.93 -31.14
CA ALA A 297 0.53 -199.05 -31.76
C ALA A 297 0.75 -199.29 -33.29
N ALA A 298 1.40 -200.35 -33.82
CA ALA A 298 1.81 -201.70 -33.38
C ALA A 298 0.79 -202.85 -33.56
N GLU A 299 1.16 -203.83 -34.41
CA GLU A 299 0.67 -205.24 -34.53
C GLU A 299 -0.85 -205.44 -34.88
N ARG A 300 -1.29 -206.12 -35.95
CA ARG A 300 -0.70 -207.14 -36.85
C ARG A 300 -1.40 -207.22 -38.22
N THR A 301 -0.66 -207.50 -39.29
CA THR A 301 -1.14 -208.36 -40.42
C THR A 301 -0.08 -209.38 -40.86
N ARG A 302 0.34 -210.19 -39.88
CA ARG A 302 0.65 -211.62 -40.06
C ARG A 302 -0.63 -212.28 -40.61
N LEU A 303 -0.70 -212.99 -41.73
CA LEU A 303 0.20 -213.53 -42.77
C LEU A 303 -0.50 -213.27 -44.14
N ALA A 304 0.00 -213.53 -45.35
CA ALA A 304 1.33 -213.82 -45.93
C ALA A 304 1.23 -213.77 -47.48
N ASP A 305 2.15 -214.39 -48.22
CA ASP A 305 2.02 -214.72 -49.64
C ASP A 305 1.36 -216.11 -49.78
N GLU A 306 0.04 -216.11 -49.61
CA GLU A 306 -0.76 -217.18 -48.97
C GLU A 306 -0.49 -217.23 -47.46
N LEU A 307 -1.22 -216.45 -46.66
CA LEU A 307 -2.50 -215.75 -46.86
C LEU A 307 -2.42 -214.38 -47.63
N ALA A 308 -2.36 -214.35 -48.98
CA ALA A 308 -2.23 -213.09 -49.76
C ALA A 308 -3.50 -212.60 -50.46
N ALA A 309 -4.55 -213.43 -50.53
CA ALA A 309 -5.62 -213.28 -51.51
C ALA A 309 -6.53 -212.03 -51.36
N GLU A 310 -6.40 -211.23 -50.30
CA GLU A 310 -7.30 -210.10 -49.98
C GLU A 310 -6.65 -208.70 -50.05
N ARG A 311 -5.45 -208.56 -50.62
CA ARG A 311 -4.78 -207.25 -50.75
C ARG A 311 -5.22 -206.38 -51.94
N ALA A 312 -6.04 -206.89 -52.86
CA ALA A 312 -6.47 -206.15 -54.04
C ALA A 312 -7.71 -205.25 -53.83
N ARG A 313 -8.54 -205.51 -52.80
CA ARG A 313 -9.86 -204.86 -52.66
C ARG A 313 -9.86 -203.59 -51.77
N LEU A 314 -9.03 -203.56 -50.73
CA LEU A 314 -8.94 -202.45 -49.76
C LEU A 314 -8.12 -201.23 -50.23
N ALA A 315 -7.45 -201.33 -51.38
CA ALA A 315 -6.64 -200.25 -51.95
C ALA A 315 -7.46 -199.10 -52.59
N ALA A 316 -8.75 -199.32 -52.88
CA ALA A 316 -9.61 -198.33 -53.53
C ALA A 316 -10.28 -197.37 -52.53
N GLU A 317 -10.75 -197.86 -51.38
CA GLU A 317 -11.50 -197.04 -50.40
C GLU A 317 -10.59 -196.12 -49.57
N THR A 318 -9.33 -196.53 -49.33
CA THR A 318 -8.37 -195.73 -48.53
C THR A 318 -7.81 -194.51 -49.26
N ALA A 319 -7.93 -194.44 -50.59
CA ALA A 319 -7.50 -193.29 -51.38
C ALA A 319 -8.51 -192.12 -51.34
N ASP A 320 -9.81 -192.41 -51.19
CA ASP A 320 -10.84 -191.37 -51.17
C ASP A 320 -10.96 -190.69 -49.80
N GLY A 321 -10.77 -191.45 -48.71
CA GLY A 321 -10.74 -190.90 -47.36
C GLY A 321 -9.61 -189.91 -47.10
N ARG A 322 -8.41 -190.14 -47.68
CA ARG A 322 -7.27 -189.22 -47.53
C ARG A 322 -7.52 -187.86 -48.18
N ARG A 323 -8.02 -187.82 -49.42
CA ARG A 323 -8.29 -186.55 -50.12
C ARG A 323 -9.31 -185.69 -49.39
N ARG A 324 -10.34 -186.29 -48.78
CA ARG A 324 -11.36 -185.54 -48.00
C ARG A 324 -10.76 -184.87 -46.77
N LEU A 325 -9.94 -185.59 -46.01
CA LEU A 325 -9.26 -185.05 -44.82
C LEU A 325 -8.24 -183.96 -45.18
N GLU A 326 -7.53 -184.10 -46.30
CA GLU A 326 -6.57 -183.11 -46.78
C GLU A 326 -7.26 -181.80 -47.17
N THR A 327 -8.37 -181.87 -47.92
CA THR A 327 -9.21 -180.70 -48.24
C THR A 327 -9.87 -180.07 -47.00
N GLU A 328 -10.27 -180.89 -46.01
CA GLU A 328 -10.85 -180.40 -44.75
C GLU A 328 -9.81 -179.64 -43.90
N VAL A 329 -8.57 -180.12 -43.83
CA VAL A 329 -7.48 -179.43 -43.14
C VAL A 329 -7.14 -178.10 -43.83
N GLU A 330 -7.04 -178.07 -45.16
CA GLU A 330 -6.80 -176.83 -45.92
C GLU A 330 -7.93 -175.80 -45.75
N THR A 331 -9.19 -176.22 -45.78
CA THR A 331 -10.31 -175.30 -45.52
C THR A 331 -10.34 -174.81 -44.07
N ARG A 332 -9.93 -175.62 -43.09
CA ARG A 332 -9.85 -175.20 -41.68
C ARG A 332 -8.69 -174.21 -41.42
N THR A 333 -7.52 -174.42 -42.02
CA THR A 333 -6.40 -173.47 -41.92
C THR A 333 -6.67 -172.17 -42.67
N ALA A 334 -7.31 -172.22 -43.84
CA ALA A 334 -7.74 -171.01 -44.56
C ALA A 334 -8.79 -170.21 -43.77
N ALA A 335 -9.76 -170.88 -43.14
CA ALA A 335 -10.77 -170.21 -42.30
C ALA A 335 -10.15 -169.50 -41.08
N LEU A 336 -9.28 -170.18 -40.33
CA LEU A 336 -8.59 -169.58 -39.18
C LEU A 336 -7.64 -168.44 -39.59
N ALA A 337 -6.99 -168.53 -40.76
CA ALA A 337 -6.17 -167.45 -41.29
C ALA A 337 -7.01 -166.20 -41.65
N ALA A 338 -8.22 -166.40 -42.18
CA ALA A 338 -9.17 -165.32 -42.44
C ALA A 338 -9.68 -164.68 -41.14
N GLU A 339 -10.11 -165.49 -40.15
CA GLU A 339 -10.58 -165.00 -38.84
C GLU A 339 -9.50 -164.15 -38.12
N VAL A 340 -8.22 -164.56 -38.19
CA VAL A 340 -7.10 -163.78 -37.63
C VAL A 340 -6.82 -162.50 -38.41
N ALA A 341 -7.01 -162.50 -39.74
CA ALA A 341 -6.86 -161.30 -40.55
C ALA A 341 -7.98 -160.28 -40.26
N ASP A 342 -9.23 -160.75 -40.16
CA ASP A 342 -10.39 -159.92 -39.85
C ASP A 342 -10.31 -159.34 -38.43
N ALA A 343 -9.89 -160.13 -37.44
CA ALA A 343 -9.66 -159.65 -36.07
C ALA A 343 -8.56 -158.55 -36.00
N ARG A 344 -7.49 -158.70 -36.78
CA ARG A 344 -6.43 -157.66 -36.89
C ARG A 344 -6.93 -156.39 -37.59
N ALA A 345 -7.75 -156.54 -38.64
CA ALA A 345 -8.34 -155.41 -39.35
C ALA A 345 -9.35 -154.64 -38.47
N ALA A 346 -10.18 -155.36 -37.71
CA ALA A 346 -11.12 -154.77 -36.76
C ALA A 346 -10.40 -153.95 -35.68
N LEU A 347 -9.36 -154.52 -35.05
CA LEU A 347 -8.60 -153.81 -34.01
C LEU A 347 -7.82 -152.61 -34.56
N ALA A 348 -7.29 -152.69 -35.78
CA ALA A 348 -6.65 -151.54 -36.44
C ALA A 348 -7.66 -150.39 -36.64
N ALA A 349 -8.89 -150.71 -37.08
CA ALA A 349 -9.96 -149.73 -37.23
C ALA A 349 -10.40 -149.12 -35.89
N GLU A 350 -10.46 -149.90 -34.81
CA GLU A 350 -10.73 -149.38 -33.45
C GLU A 350 -9.63 -148.42 -32.97
N GLN A 351 -8.35 -148.76 -33.21
CA GLN A 351 -7.22 -147.89 -32.85
C GLN A 351 -7.23 -146.56 -33.63
N ASP A 352 -7.56 -146.58 -34.92
CA ASP A 352 -7.64 -145.36 -35.73
C ASP A 352 -8.89 -144.52 -35.39
N ALA A 353 -10.00 -145.16 -35.04
CA ALA A 353 -11.18 -144.48 -34.50
C ALA A 353 -10.89 -143.79 -33.15
N ALA A 354 -10.12 -144.44 -32.26
CA ALA A 354 -9.68 -143.86 -31.00
C ALA A 354 -8.74 -142.66 -31.20
N ARG A 355 -7.78 -142.73 -32.13
CA ARG A 355 -6.92 -141.58 -32.51
C ARG A 355 -7.76 -140.42 -33.01
N ALA A 356 -8.66 -140.67 -33.96
CA ALA A 356 -9.52 -139.64 -34.53
C ALA A 356 -10.52 -139.04 -33.51
N ALA A 357 -10.85 -139.75 -32.42
CA ALA A 357 -11.63 -139.19 -31.31
C ALA A 357 -10.78 -138.23 -30.46
N VAL A 358 -9.62 -138.67 -29.98
CA VAL A 358 -8.70 -137.86 -29.14
C VAL A 358 -8.22 -136.61 -29.89
N GLU A 359 -7.92 -136.71 -31.18
CA GLU A 359 -7.54 -135.55 -32.02
C GLU A 359 -8.66 -134.51 -32.14
N ARG A 360 -9.93 -134.95 -32.22
CA ARG A 360 -11.09 -134.04 -32.24
C ARG A 360 -11.33 -133.38 -30.89
N GLU A 361 -11.16 -134.11 -29.79
CA GLU A 361 -11.28 -133.56 -28.43
C GLU A 361 -10.18 -132.53 -28.14
N LEU A 362 -8.92 -132.82 -28.52
CA LEU A 362 -7.81 -131.87 -28.45
C LEU A 362 -8.06 -130.62 -29.30
N ALA A 363 -8.60 -130.77 -30.52
CA ALA A 363 -8.93 -129.64 -31.39
C ALA A 363 -10.09 -128.78 -30.83
N ALA A 364 -11.10 -129.41 -30.21
CA ALA A 364 -12.20 -128.71 -29.56
C ALA A 364 -11.74 -127.97 -28.29
N ALA A 365 -10.96 -128.64 -27.43
CA ALA A 365 -10.37 -128.05 -26.23
C ALA A 365 -9.44 -126.87 -26.57
N ARG A 366 -8.63 -127.02 -27.62
CA ARG A 366 -7.78 -125.95 -28.17
C ARG A 366 -8.61 -124.72 -28.57
N THR A 367 -9.62 -124.90 -29.42
CA THR A 367 -10.48 -123.80 -29.88
C THR A 367 -11.14 -123.10 -28.69
N ALA A 368 -11.66 -123.86 -27.72
CA ALA A 368 -12.29 -123.31 -26.52
C ALA A 368 -11.31 -122.53 -25.62
N ALA A 369 -10.06 -123.00 -25.48
CA ALA A 369 -9.02 -122.30 -24.71
C ALA A 369 -8.54 -121.03 -25.42
N GLU A 370 -8.34 -121.08 -26.74
CA GLU A 370 -7.97 -119.92 -27.57
C GLU A 370 -9.07 -118.84 -27.55
N THR A 371 -10.35 -119.23 -27.63
CA THR A 371 -11.49 -118.30 -27.49
C THR A 371 -11.57 -117.71 -26.08
N ARG A 372 -11.50 -118.53 -25.02
CA ARG A 372 -11.54 -118.03 -23.64
C ARG A 372 -10.41 -117.04 -23.37
N LEU A 373 -9.18 -117.35 -23.80
CA LEU A 373 -8.07 -116.42 -23.67
C LEU A 373 -8.38 -115.13 -24.45
N ALA A 374 -8.81 -115.22 -25.72
CA ALA A 374 -9.14 -114.04 -26.51
C ALA A 374 -10.19 -113.12 -25.85
N ASP A 375 -11.23 -113.70 -25.26
CA ASP A 375 -12.28 -112.98 -24.53
C ASP A 375 -11.75 -112.33 -23.24
N GLU A 376 -10.94 -113.04 -22.45
CA GLU A 376 -10.28 -112.50 -21.25
C GLU A 376 -9.31 -111.35 -21.60
N LEU A 377 -8.54 -111.49 -22.68
CA LEU A 377 -7.64 -110.45 -23.18
C LEU A 377 -8.41 -109.23 -23.70
N ALA A 378 -9.56 -109.43 -24.36
CA ALA A 378 -10.44 -108.35 -24.80
C ALA A 378 -11.09 -107.62 -23.62
N ALA A 379 -11.56 -108.37 -22.60
CA ALA A 379 -12.12 -107.80 -21.37
C ALA A 379 -11.08 -106.99 -20.58
N ARG A 380 -9.84 -107.49 -20.43
CA ARG A 380 -8.74 -106.74 -19.78
C ARG A 380 -8.40 -105.45 -20.54
N ARG A 381 -8.34 -105.48 -21.87
CA ARG A 381 -8.13 -104.28 -22.70
C ARG A 381 -9.24 -103.26 -22.50
N ALA A 382 -10.50 -103.68 -22.61
CA ALA A 382 -11.66 -102.81 -22.42
C ALA A 382 -11.72 -102.19 -21.01
N ALA A 383 -11.36 -102.95 -19.97
CA ALA A 383 -11.29 -102.47 -18.60
C ALA A 383 -10.19 -101.41 -18.40
N VAL A 384 -9.00 -101.63 -18.98
CA VAL A 384 -7.91 -100.65 -18.97
C VAL A 384 -8.32 -99.38 -19.74
N ASP A 385 -8.84 -99.50 -20.96
CA ASP A 385 -9.26 -98.33 -21.74
C ASP A 385 -10.40 -97.55 -21.05
N ALA A 386 -11.32 -98.22 -20.36
CA ALA A 386 -12.36 -97.56 -19.56
C ALA A 386 -11.80 -96.81 -18.35
N ALA A 387 -10.80 -97.37 -17.66
CA ALA A 387 -10.08 -96.68 -16.57
C ALA A 387 -9.34 -95.45 -17.11
N ILE A 388 -8.66 -95.58 -18.25
CA ILE A 388 -7.94 -94.49 -18.92
C ILE A 388 -8.87 -93.32 -19.26
N GLU A 389 -10.05 -93.57 -19.82
CA GLU A 389 -11.01 -92.50 -20.12
C GLU A 389 -11.64 -91.91 -18.84
N THR A 390 -11.77 -92.69 -17.77
CA THR A 390 -12.23 -92.20 -16.46
C THR A 390 -11.20 -91.24 -15.84
N ASP A 391 -9.93 -91.62 -15.80
CA ASP A 391 -8.85 -90.80 -15.26
C ASP A 391 -8.64 -89.52 -16.10
N ARG A 392 -8.76 -89.63 -17.43
CA ARG A 392 -8.75 -88.46 -18.33
C ARG A 392 -9.92 -87.51 -18.07
N ALA A 393 -11.12 -88.04 -17.87
CA ALA A 393 -12.29 -87.22 -17.57
C ALA A 393 -12.16 -86.51 -16.22
N ALA A 394 -11.66 -87.21 -15.19
CA ALA A 394 -11.38 -86.64 -13.87
C ALA A 394 -10.36 -85.49 -13.94
N VAL A 395 -9.19 -85.74 -14.53
CA VAL A 395 -8.14 -84.70 -14.69
C VAL A 395 -8.61 -83.55 -15.57
N ALA A 396 -9.38 -83.82 -16.64
CA ALA A 396 -9.96 -82.76 -17.47
C ALA A 396 -10.99 -81.90 -16.71
N GLN A 397 -11.77 -82.50 -15.80
CA GLN A 397 -12.72 -81.78 -14.95
C GLN A 397 -11.99 -80.96 -13.89
N GLU A 398 -11.06 -81.55 -13.12
CA GLU A 398 -10.26 -80.87 -12.09
C GLU A 398 -9.55 -79.64 -12.66
N THR A 399 -8.89 -79.80 -13.81
CA THR A 399 -8.16 -78.73 -14.51
C THR A 399 -9.08 -77.70 -15.18
N ALA A 400 -10.37 -78.00 -15.36
CA ALA A 400 -11.38 -77.02 -15.78
C ALA A 400 -11.88 -76.18 -14.57
N THR A 401 -12.13 -76.81 -13.41
CA THR A 401 -12.44 -76.10 -12.16
C THR A 401 -11.31 -75.18 -11.73
N ALA A 402 -10.07 -75.68 -11.66
CA ALA A 402 -8.92 -74.86 -11.26
C ALA A 402 -8.67 -73.67 -12.22
N ARG A 403 -8.92 -73.84 -13.53
CA ARG A 403 -8.90 -72.73 -14.50
C ARG A 403 -10.00 -71.70 -14.24
N ALA A 404 -11.21 -72.14 -13.91
CA ALA A 404 -12.34 -71.25 -13.64
C ALA A 404 -12.15 -70.47 -12.32
N GLU A 405 -11.62 -71.13 -11.29
CA GLU A 405 -11.27 -70.51 -10.00
C GLU A 405 -10.17 -69.46 -10.17
N LEU A 406 -9.06 -69.81 -10.84
CA LEU A 406 -7.96 -68.88 -11.10
C LEU A 406 -8.36 -67.70 -12.00
N ALA A 407 -9.31 -67.91 -12.93
CA ALA A 407 -9.89 -66.82 -13.72
C ALA A 407 -10.73 -65.88 -12.86
N ARG A 408 -11.64 -66.42 -12.04
CA ARG A 408 -12.49 -65.67 -11.11
C ARG A 408 -11.65 -64.86 -10.11
N GLU A 409 -10.65 -65.49 -9.49
CA GLU A 409 -9.74 -64.82 -8.56
C GLU A 409 -8.95 -63.69 -9.22
N SER A 410 -8.50 -63.86 -10.47
CA SER A 410 -7.86 -62.77 -11.21
C SER A 410 -8.81 -61.64 -11.60
N GLU A 411 -10.09 -61.93 -11.86
CA GLU A 411 -11.09 -60.89 -12.14
C GLU A 411 -11.48 -60.13 -10.87
N GLU A 412 -11.69 -60.83 -9.76
CA GLU A 412 -11.94 -60.24 -8.44
C GLU A 412 -10.75 -59.38 -7.97
N ALA A 413 -9.52 -59.87 -8.11
CA ALA A 413 -8.32 -59.09 -7.80
C ALA A 413 -8.21 -57.83 -8.66
N ARG A 414 -8.46 -57.93 -9.98
CA ARG A 414 -8.46 -56.75 -10.89
C ARG A 414 -9.57 -55.75 -10.53
N ALA A 415 -10.76 -56.23 -10.17
CA ALA A 415 -11.88 -55.37 -9.79
C ALA A 415 -11.62 -54.64 -8.46
N ALA A 416 -11.09 -55.35 -7.46
CA ALA A 416 -10.71 -54.76 -6.17
C ALA A 416 -9.63 -53.68 -6.34
N LEU A 417 -8.60 -53.98 -7.13
CA LEU A 417 -7.47 -53.10 -7.43
C LEU A 417 -7.91 -51.84 -8.21
N ALA A 418 -8.84 -51.99 -9.17
CA ALA A 418 -9.44 -50.86 -9.88
C ALA A 418 -10.30 -49.98 -8.96
N ALA A 419 -11.08 -50.59 -8.06
CA ALA A 419 -11.87 -49.85 -7.06
C ALA A 419 -10.98 -49.13 -6.03
N GLU A 420 -9.83 -49.71 -5.66
CA GLU A 420 -8.85 -49.07 -4.78
C GLU A 420 -8.17 -47.87 -5.45
N LEU A 421 -7.74 -47.99 -6.72
CA LEU A 421 -7.20 -46.87 -7.49
C LEU A 421 -8.20 -45.71 -7.63
N GLU A 422 -9.47 -46.04 -7.85
CA GLU A 422 -10.53 -45.04 -7.96
C GLU A 422 -10.82 -44.36 -6.62
N ARG A 423 -10.85 -45.13 -5.52
CA ARG A 423 -10.96 -44.59 -4.16
C ARG A 423 -9.78 -43.65 -3.82
N ILE A 424 -8.55 -44.04 -4.15
CA ILE A 424 -7.35 -43.20 -3.96
C ILE A 424 -7.46 -41.89 -4.74
N ARG A 425 -7.97 -41.91 -5.98
CA ARG A 425 -8.24 -40.68 -6.75
C ARG A 425 -9.29 -39.80 -6.08
N GLN A 426 -10.42 -40.37 -5.67
CA GLN A 426 -11.51 -39.61 -5.05
C GLN A 426 -11.09 -39.01 -3.70
N ASP A 427 -10.37 -39.76 -2.86
CA ASP A 427 -9.80 -39.29 -1.60
C ASP A 427 -8.81 -38.12 -1.84
N HIS A 428 -7.98 -38.20 -2.89
CA HIS A 428 -7.06 -37.13 -3.25
C HIS A 428 -7.73 -35.91 -3.89
N GLU A 429 -8.73 -36.09 -4.77
CA GLU A 429 -9.50 -34.97 -5.34
C GLU A 429 -10.26 -34.22 -4.24
N LEU A 430 -10.86 -34.94 -3.29
CA LEU A 430 -11.49 -34.35 -2.12
C LEU A 430 -10.47 -33.59 -1.26
N ALA A 431 -9.30 -34.17 -0.98
CA ALA A 431 -8.25 -33.50 -0.22
C ALA A 431 -7.73 -32.23 -0.92
N ILE A 432 -7.55 -32.26 -2.24
CA ILE A 432 -7.17 -31.08 -3.05
C ILE A 432 -8.28 -30.02 -3.00
N ALA A 433 -9.55 -30.41 -3.14
CA ALA A 433 -10.67 -29.49 -3.09
C ALA A 433 -10.82 -28.83 -1.71
N THR A 434 -10.79 -29.62 -0.62
CA THR A 434 -10.82 -29.12 0.75
C THR A 434 -9.65 -28.17 1.01
N ARG A 435 -8.44 -28.54 0.59
CA ARG A 435 -7.25 -27.72 0.87
C ARG A 435 -7.18 -26.45 0.01
N ALA A 436 -7.71 -26.49 -1.21
CA ALA A 436 -7.90 -25.30 -2.04
C ALA A 436 -8.92 -24.34 -1.42
N ASP A 437 -10.06 -24.84 -0.91
CA ASP A 437 -11.07 -24.03 -0.21
C ASP A 437 -10.50 -23.45 1.10
N GLU A 438 -9.80 -24.22 1.92
CA GLU A 438 -9.09 -23.71 3.11
C GLU A 438 -8.07 -22.60 2.76
N ALA A 439 -7.31 -22.77 1.68
CA ALA A 439 -6.33 -21.78 1.24
C ALA A 439 -6.98 -20.53 0.65
N GLU A 440 -8.10 -20.67 -0.08
CA GLU A 440 -8.91 -19.57 -0.60
C GLU A 440 -9.58 -18.80 0.53
N GLN A 441 -10.26 -19.47 1.46
CA GLN A 441 -10.83 -18.86 2.67
C GLN A 441 -9.75 -18.18 3.52
N GLY A 442 -8.57 -18.77 3.64
CA GLY A 442 -7.42 -18.15 4.32
C GLY A 442 -6.91 -16.89 3.60
N ALA A 443 -6.90 -16.87 2.27
CA ALA A 443 -6.54 -15.70 1.47
C ALA A 443 -7.62 -14.60 1.56
N LEU A 444 -8.90 -14.96 1.48
CA LEU A 444 -10.04 -14.06 1.66
C LEU A 444 -10.07 -13.47 3.08
N GLY A 445 -9.77 -14.28 4.11
CA GLY A 445 -9.65 -13.84 5.50
C GLY A 445 -8.53 -12.82 5.69
N ARG A 446 -7.33 -13.09 5.17
CA ARG A 446 -6.22 -12.11 5.18
C ARG A 446 -6.58 -10.83 4.41
N HIS A 447 -7.19 -10.96 3.24
CA HIS A 447 -7.61 -9.81 2.45
C HIS A 447 -8.66 -8.97 3.19
N ARG A 448 -9.61 -9.61 3.87
CA ARG A 448 -10.61 -8.94 4.71
C ARG A 448 -9.99 -8.19 5.88
N VAL A 449 -9.04 -8.79 6.60
CA VAL A 449 -8.30 -8.10 7.68
C VAL A 449 -7.55 -6.89 7.12
N ALA A 450 -6.82 -7.05 6.01
CA ALA A 450 -6.12 -5.94 5.36
C ALA A 450 -7.07 -4.82 4.87
N LEU A 451 -8.29 -5.16 4.43
CA LEU A 451 -9.34 -4.19 4.09
C LEU A 451 -9.87 -3.46 5.33
N GLU A 452 -10.15 -4.19 6.42
CA GLU A 452 -10.63 -3.63 7.68
C GLU A 452 -9.57 -2.69 8.30
N GLU A 453 -8.29 -3.06 8.29
CA GLU A 453 -7.16 -2.22 8.68
C GLU A 453 -7.00 -0.98 7.78
N THR A 454 -7.05 -1.17 6.45
CA THR A 454 -6.99 -0.06 5.48
C THR A 454 -8.14 0.91 5.69
N GLN A 455 -9.35 0.42 5.96
CA GLN A 455 -10.53 1.25 6.18
C GLN A 455 -10.50 1.98 7.53
N ALA A 456 -9.99 1.34 8.59
CA ALA A 456 -9.76 1.99 9.89
C ALA A 456 -8.72 3.12 9.77
N PHE A 457 -7.66 2.90 9.00
CA PHE A 457 -6.67 3.93 8.72
C PHE A 457 -7.26 5.08 7.88
N LEU A 458 -7.98 4.78 6.79
CA LEU A 458 -8.64 5.80 5.96
C LEU A 458 -9.59 6.66 6.80
N THR A 459 -10.43 6.05 7.65
CA THR A 459 -11.31 6.76 8.58
C THR A 459 -10.52 7.70 9.51
N THR A 460 -9.37 7.24 10.01
CA THR A 460 -8.48 8.03 10.88
C THR A 460 -7.83 9.19 10.13
N ALA A 461 -7.40 8.97 8.89
CA ALA A 461 -6.81 9.99 8.03
C ALA A 461 -7.84 11.05 7.60
N GLU A 462 -9.07 10.62 7.29
CA GLU A 462 -10.21 11.51 7.00
C GLU A 462 -10.60 12.35 8.22
N ALA A 463 -10.62 11.77 9.43
CA ALA A 463 -10.86 12.52 10.66
C ALA A 463 -9.78 13.58 10.92
N ARG A 464 -8.50 13.23 10.75
CA ARG A 464 -7.37 14.19 10.84
C ARG A 464 -7.43 15.29 9.77
N LEU A 465 -7.89 14.96 8.56
CA LEU A 465 -8.09 15.93 7.49
C LEU A 465 -9.25 16.88 7.82
N GLN A 466 -10.38 16.37 8.35
CA GLN A 466 -11.48 17.21 8.79
C GLN A 466 -11.08 18.14 9.93
N GLU A 467 -10.38 17.62 10.95
CA GLU A 467 -9.84 18.44 12.03
C GLU A 467 -8.93 19.55 11.50
N ALA A 468 -8.07 19.24 10.53
CA ALA A 468 -7.20 20.22 9.89
C ALA A 468 -7.98 21.29 9.10
N THR A 469 -9.04 20.92 8.38
CA THR A 469 -9.88 21.89 7.67
C THR A 469 -10.68 22.76 8.62
N THR A 470 -11.27 22.19 9.68
CA THR A 470 -11.99 22.95 10.71
C THR A 470 -11.08 23.96 11.39
N ARG A 471 -9.89 23.54 11.84
CA ARG A 471 -8.88 24.46 12.41
C ARG A 471 -8.48 25.57 11.42
N ALA A 472 -8.40 25.29 10.13
CA ALA A 472 -8.08 26.30 9.12
C ALA A 472 -9.23 27.28 8.87
N GLU A 473 -10.49 26.84 8.97
CA GLU A 473 -11.67 27.70 8.92
C GLU A 473 -11.81 28.55 10.19
N GLU A 474 -11.56 27.98 11.37
CA GLU A 474 -11.50 28.69 12.66
C GLU A 474 -10.43 29.78 12.66
N GLN A 475 -9.19 29.46 12.27
CA GLN A 475 -8.09 30.43 12.16
C GLN A 475 -8.40 31.53 11.14
N ARG A 476 -9.10 31.20 10.03
CA ARG A 476 -9.55 32.21 9.06
C ARG A 476 -10.64 33.11 9.62
N ALA A 477 -11.58 32.57 10.39
CA ALA A 477 -12.63 33.36 11.04
C ALA A 477 -12.04 34.28 12.13
N GLU A 478 -11.09 33.79 12.92
CA GLU A 478 -10.36 34.57 13.92
C GLU A 478 -9.51 35.68 13.29
N ALA A 479 -8.77 35.38 12.21
CA ALA A 479 -8.02 36.37 11.45
C ALA A 479 -8.90 37.50 10.88
N LEU A 480 -10.08 37.15 10.35
CA LEU A 480 -11.07 38.14 9.88
C LEU A 480 -11.65 38.98 11.02
N ARG A 481 -11.94 38.37 12.18
CA ARG A 481 -12.41 39.09 13.39
C ARG A 481 -11.35 40.10 13.87
N LEU A 482 -10.09 39.67 14.02
CA LEU A 482 -9.00 40.54 14.45
C LEU A 482 -8.74 41.68 13.45
N GLN A 483 -8.89 41.42 12.14
CA GLN A 483 -8.81 42.45 11.11
C GLN A 483 -9.95 43.48 11.22
N GLN A 484 -11.18 43.03 11.53
CA GLN A 484 -12.33 43.91 11.77
C GLN A 484 -12.12 44.77 13.02
N GLU A 485 -11.80 44.15 14.17
CA GLU A 485 -11.52 44.84 15.44
C GLU A 485 -10.38 45.87 15.30
N SER A 486 -9.30 45.53 14.59
CA SER A 486 -8.21 46.45 14.24
C SER A 486 -8.68 47.63 13.37
N THR A 487 -9.54 47.36 12.38
CA THR A 487 -10.08 48.41 11.48
C THR A 487 -11.02 49.35 12.22
N GLU A 488 -11.85 48.84 13.12
CA GLU A 488 -12.70 49.63 14.01
C GLU A 488 -11.86 50.48 14.97
N HIS A 489 -10.83 49.90 15.60
CA HIS A 489 -9.94 50.63 16.50
C HIS A 489 -9.15 51.74 15.78
N ALA A 490 -8.66 51.47 14.57
CA ALA A 490 -8.01 52.45 13.70
C ALA A 490 -8.96 53.60 13.34
N THR A 491 -10.21 53.28 12.98
CA THR A 491 -11.25 54.27 12.65
C THR A 491 -11.62 55.13 13.86
N ALA A 492 -11.83 54.52 15.03
CA ALA A 492 -12.12 55.22 16.27
C ALA A 492 -10.95 56.12 16.73
N THR A 493 -9.71 55.69 16.47
CA THR A 493 -8.51 56.48 16.80
C THR A 493 -8.40 57.73 15.92
N ARG A 494 -8.65 57.59 14.61
CA ARG A 494 -8.74 58.75 13.71
C ARG A 494 -9.88 59.69 14.11
N GLN A 495 -11.09 59.18 14.37
CA GLN A 495 -12.23 60.00 14.78
C GLN A 495 -11.97 60.77 16.09
N ARG A 496 -11.29 60.15 17.06
CA ARG A 496 -10.84 60.83 18.29
C ARG A 496 -9.85 61.96 18.00
N ALA A 497 -8.89 61.74 17.10
CA ALA A 497 -7.93 62.77 16.69
C ALA A 497 -8.59 63.92 15.93
N ASP A 498 -9.50 63.63 14.99
CA ASP A 498 -10.27 64.63 14.24
C ASP A 498 -11.13 65.50 15.19
N ALA A 499 -11.76 64.89 16.20
CA ALA A 499 -12.54 65.61 17.22
C ALA A 499 -11.68 66.53 18.10
N VAL A 500 -10.53 66.05 18.59
CA VAL A 500 -9.59 66.86 19.39
C VAL A 500 -8.95 67.97 18.53
N ALA A 501 -8.66 67.72 17.26
CA ALA A 501 -8.18 68.72 16.32
C ALA A 501 -9.20 69.87 16.12
N ALA A 502 -10.48 69.52 15.94
CA ALA A 502 -11.57 70.50 15.86
C ALA A 502 -11.73 71.29 17.16
N GLU A 503 -11.59 70.64 18.33
CA GLU A 503 -11.63 71.32 19.64
C GLU A 503 -10.46 72.30 19.82
N VAL A 504 -9.24 71.91 19.43
CA VAL A 504 -8.04 72.76 19.48
C VAL A 504 -8.19 73.99 18.58
N LEU A 505 -8.73 73.82 17.37
CA LEU A 505 -9.01 74.91 16.43
C LEU A 505 -10.07 75.85 16.97
N GLY A 506 -11.25 75.36 17.37
CA GLY A 506 -12.33 76.19 17.91
C GLY A 506 -11.92 76.95 19.19
N ASN A 507 -11.13 76.32 20.06
CA ASN A 507 -10.55 76.98 21.23
C ASN A 507 -9.53 78.08 20.86
N ALA A 508 -8.78 77.91 19.77
CA ALA A 508 -7.83 78.91 19.28
C ALA A 508 -8.54 80.09 18.61
N GLU A 509 -9.56 79.83 17.78
CA GLU A 509 -10.41 80.83 17.14
C GLU A 509 -11.16 81.69 18.18
N ALA A 510 -11.79 81.06 19.18
CA ALA A 510 -12.47 81.79 20.25
C ALA A 510 -11.51 82.70 21.05
N ARG A 511 -10.27 82.24 21.29
CA ARG A 511 -9.23 83.04 21.96
C ARG A 511 -8.67 84.14 21.06
N ALA A 512 -8.53 83.89 19.77
CA ALA A 512 -8.10 84.88 18.78
C ALA A 512 -9.14 86.02 18.67
N LEU A 513 -10.42 85.67 18.56
CA LEU A 513 -11.54 86.63 18.56
C LEU A 513 -11.57 87.47 19.86
N ALA A 514 -11.38 86.84 21.03
CA ALA A 514 -11.33 87.55 22.29
C ALA A 514 -10.13 88.51 22.40
N ILE A 515 -8.97 88.16 21.82
CA ILE A 515 -7.78 89.03 21.77
C ILE A 515 -8.02 90.25 20.88
N VAL A 516 -8.64 90.05 19.71
CA VAL A 516 -9.00 91.14 18.78
C VAL A 516 -10.05 92.06 19.42
N SER A 517 -11.16 91.51 19.93
CA SER A 517 -12.21 92.28 20.60
C SER A 517 -11.67 93.12 21.77
N ALA A 518 -10.85 92.52 22.65
CA ALA A 518 -10.22 93.27 23.75
C ALA A 518 -9.18 94.30 23.28
N ALA A 519 -8.67 94.20 22.05
CA ALA A 519 -7.81 95.22 21.45
C ALA A 519 -8.61 96.34 20.77
N GLU A 520 -9.75 96.02 20.15
CA GLU A 520 -10.72 97.00 19.64
C GLU A 520 -11.30 97.85 20.76
N GLU A 521 -11.70 97.25 21.88
CA GLU A 521 -12.15 97.96 23.09
C GLU A 521 -11.08 98.93 23.63
N ARG A 522 -9.81 98.48 23.72
CA ARG A 522 -8.69 99.33 24.15
C ARG A 522 -8.37 100.43 23.15
N ALA A 523 -8.42 100.14 21.85
CA ALA A 523 -8.23 101.13 20.80
C ALA A 523 -9.34 102.19 20.81
N ALA A 524 -10.59 101.79 21.05
CA ALA A 524 -11.70 102.72 21.23
C ALA A 524 -11.55 103.57 22.50
N ALA A 525 -11.07 102.99 23.61
CA ALA A 525 -10.78 103.72 24.84
C ALA A 525 -9.66 104.77 24.65
N ILE A 526 -8.56 104.43 23.96
CA ILE A 526 -7.46 105.36 23.64
C ILE A 526 -7.97 106.54 22.80
N ILE A 527 -8.82 106.26 21.80
CA ILE A 527 -9.44 107.31 20.97
C ILE A 527 -10.40 108.17 21.81
N GLY A 528 -11.25 107.55 22.64
CA GLY A 528 -12.20 108.27 23.52
C GLY A 528 -11.51 109.17 24.55
N ASP A 529 -10.44 108.69 25.19
CA ASP A 529 -9.61 109.48 26.10
C ASP A 529 -8.95 110.66 25.39
N ALA A 530 -8.46 110.46 24.16
CA ALA A 530 -7.94 111.53 23.33
C ALA A 530 -9.04 112.53 22.95
N GLU A 531 -10.22 112.08 22.52
CA GLU A 531 -11.37 112.94 22.20
C GLU A 531 -11.84 113.77 23.41
N ALA A 532 -11.87 113.19 24.60
CA ALA A 532 -12.19 113.91 25.84
C ALA A 532 -11.15 115.01 26.15
N ARG A 533 -9.85 114.70 26.01
CA ARG A 533 -8.77 115.70 26.15
C ARG A 533 -8.82 116.78 25.07
N LEU A 534 -9.19 116.42 23.84
CA LEU A 534 -9.37 117.37 22.74
C LEU A 534 -10.58 118.29 22.96
N ALA A 535 -11.65 117.80 23.58
CA ALA A 535 -12.79 118.62 24.01
C ALA A 535 -12.39 119.58 25.13
N ALA A 536 -11.55 119.15 26.08
CA ALA A 536 -10.97 120.03 27.10
C ALA A 536 -10.09 121.12 26.48
N LEU A 537 -9.13 120.76 25.62
CA LEU A 537 -8.26 121.73 24.92
C LEU A 537 -9.05 122.74 24.07
N ARG A 538 -10.11 122.30 23.39
CA ARG A 538 -11.04 123.19 22.68
C ARG A 538 -11.74 124.15 23.63
N THR A 539 -12.22 123.67 24.77
CA THR A 539 -12.91 124.48 25.78
C THR A 539 -11.97 125.53 26.39
N GLU A 540 -10.72 125.15 26.68
CA GLU A 540 -9.68 126.07 27.16
C GLU A 540 -9.31 127.11 26.10
N ARG A 541 -9.11 126.70 24.85
CA ARG A 541 -8.83 127.58 23.71
C ARG A 541 -9.96 128.58 23.47
N ASP A 542 -11.21 128.11 23.49
CA ASP A 542 -12.39 128.94 23.28
C ASP A 542 -12.62 129.89 24.47
N ALA A 543 -12.28 129.49 25.69
CA ALA A 543 -12.27 130.37 26.86
C ALA A 543 -11.16 131.44 26.77
N VAL A 544 -9.96 131.10 26.28
CA VAL A 544 -8.89 132.07 26.01
C VAL A 544 -9.30 133.06 24.92
N ALA A 545 -9.90 132.59 23.83
CA ALA A 545 -10.40 133.45 22.75
C ALA A 545 -11.52 134.39 23.24
N ALA A 546 -12.47 133.88 24.04
CA ALA A 546 -13.50 134.69 24.66
C ALA A 546 -12.93 135.69 25.69
N PHE A 547 -11.88 135.35 26.42
CA PHE A 547 -11.20 136.26 27.35
C PHE A 547 -10.53 137.43 26.62
N LEU A 548 -9.87 137.17 25.48
CA LEU A 548 -9.32 138.22 24.60
C LEU A 548 -10.42 139.14 24.06
N GLU A 549 -11.52 138.58 23.57
CA GLU A 549 -12.61 139.37 22.98
C GLU A 549 -13.31 140.22 24.06
N ASN A 550 -13.45 139.71 25.28
CA ASN A 550 -13.91 140.50 26.43
C ASN A 550 -12.91 141.60 26.82
N LEU A 551 -11.59 141.35 26.76
CA LEU A 551 -10.56 142.37 26.97
C LEU A 551 -10.62 143.48 25.91
N ARG A 552 -10.75 143.10 24.64
CA ARG A 552 -10.93 144.02 23.50
C ARG A 552 -12.21 144.84 23.63
N GLY A 553 -13.33 144.21 24.03
CA GLY A 553 -14.60 144.87 24.29
C GLY A 553 -14.58 145.82 25.50
N ALA A 554 -13.93 145.43 26.60
CA ALA A 554 -13.79 146.29 27.77
C ALA A 554 -12.91 147.52 27.50
N ILE A 555 -11.90 147.39 26.64
CA ILE A 555 -11.00 148.49 26.27
C ILE A 555 -11.66 149.42 25.25
N SER A 556 -12.43 148.91 24.29
CA SER A 556 -13.23 149.78 23.40
C SER A 556 -14.33 150.54 24.18
N GLN A 557 -14.92 149.94 25.22
CA GLN A 557 -15.79 150.65 26.14
C GLN A 557 -15.07 151.73 26.95
N ALA A 558 -13.84 151.47 27.41
CA ALA A 558 -13.02 152.47 28.12
C ALA A 558 -12.63 153.66 27.22
N GLU A 559 -12.32 153.39 25.94
CA GLU A 559 -12.08 154.43 24.92
C GLU A 559 -13.36 155.24 24.65
N SER A 560 -14.53 154.59 24.49
CA SER A 560 -15.78 155.31 24.28
C SER A 560 -16.20 156.16 25.49
N PHE A 561 -15.99 155.66 26.72
CA PHE A 561 -16.25 156.42 27.95
C PHE A 561 -15.29 157.61 28.10
N SER A 562 -14.04 157.47 27.65
CA SER A 562 -13.08 158.58 27.60
C SER A 562 -13.43 159.62 26.53
N ALA A 563 -14.01 159.19 25.40
CA ALA A 563 -14.52 160.10 24.37
C ALA A 563 -15.75 160.90 24.87
N GLU A 564 -16.68 160.27 25.58
CA GLU A 564 -17.84 160.97 26.16
C GLU A 564 -17.43 161.92 27.31
N THR A 565 -16.55 161.48 28.22
CA THR A 565 -16.12 162.32 29.36
C THR A 565 -15.15 163.45 28.97
N GLY A 566 -14.46 163.34 27.82
CA GLY A 566 -13.68 164.44 27.23
C GLY A 566 -14.54 165.57 26.66
N SER A 567 -15.78 165.29 26.24
CA SER A 567 -16.69 166.27 25.63
C SER A 567 -17.45 167.13 26.67
N ALA A 568 -17.63 166.62 27.89
CA ALA A 568 -18.48 167.22 28.94
C ALA A 568 -17.78 168.31 29.80
N ARG A 569 -16.71 168.95 29.32
CA ARG A 569 -15.94 169.96 30.07
C ARG A 569 -15.62 171.23 29.29
N ALA A 570 -16.40 171.48 28.24
CA ALA A 570 -16.31 172.67 27.39
C ALA A 570 -17.70 173.30 27.18
N ASP A 571 -18.33 173.70 28.29
CA ASP A 571 -19.38 174.75 28.39
C ASP A 571 -19.42 175.26 29.86
#